data_AF-W3WZC8-F1
#
_entry.id   AF-W3WZC8-F1
#
_cell.length_a   1.000
_cell.length_b   1.000
_cell.length_c   1.000
_cell.angle_alpha   90.00
_cell.angle_beta   90.00
_cell.angle_gamma   90.00
#
_symmetry.space_group_name_H-M   'P 1'
#
loop_
_entity.id
_entity.type
_entity.pdbx_description
1 polymer ?
#
loop_
_entity_poly.entity_id
_entity_poly.type
_entity_poly.pdbx_seq_one_letter_code
_entity_poly.pdbx_strand_id
1 'polypeptide(L)'
;MATTPIWAKQPFKALYSVMFMLKAVALLPLLVLRYGPKSLRPLPEQGLRICVVNALVRQLFAYQTATRSNGVADVESGHKKAKERFALVQPAEAELYRGVLNLNGSIHPAAVGGIWYPSPLAKITPAPESEKEKVVLHFPGGAFVLAFGTDANGQDISGIMKQHLHASKTFLGQYRVSSNDETRFPAAIQDLVTFYHYVLSLGVAPEDILLSGDSAAGNLVLGLIRYIEHLKSPQLPPPSGAMLWSPWVHVTAQANQDYKTSRNAQNDLLIGELLEWGANAYLPHDDDKSASSDGLPYISPLHHPFKTQVPLFIHAGGSEGFRDTIANFAHEMEGIEGNQIRYSQTDQASHNLLIAYKGLGLDREMAAVAEEANEFFSAYTAA
;
A
#
# COMPACT_ATOMS: atom_id res chain seq x y z
N MET A 1 -14.22 21.51 6.74
CA MET A 1 -14.62 20.64 5.62
C MET A 1 -14.14 21.22 4.30
N ALA A 2 -13.18 20.59 3.63
CA ALA A 2 -12.80 21.01 2.28
C ALA A 2 -14.00 20.86 1.35
N THR A 3 -14.43 21.94 0.69
CA THR A 3 -15.56 21.93 -0.22
C THR A 3 -15.30 20.95 -1.37
N THR A 4 -16.23 20.02 -1.61
CA THR A 4 -16.16 19.08 -2.73
C THR A 4 -15.97 19.84 -4.05
N PRO A 5 -14.94 19.53 -4.87
CA PRO A 5 -14.67 20.22 -6.13
C PRO A 5 -15.88 20.19 -7.08
N ILE A 6 -16.01 21.22 -7.91
CA ILE A 6 -17.10 21.29 -8.90
C ILE A 6 -17.10 20.08 -9.84
N TRP A 7 -15.92 19.61 -10.25
CA TRP A 7 -15.73 18.45 -11.13
C TRP A 7 -16.11 17.11 -10.50
N ALA A 8 -16.37 17.06 -9.20
CA ALA A 8 -16.87 15.87 -8.53
C ALA A 8 -18.41 15.78 -8.53
N LYS A 9 -19.12 16.85 -8.93
CA LYS A 9 -20.60 16.92 -8.92
C LYS A 9 -21.18 16.78 -10.33
N GLN A 10 -22.30 16.09 -10.46
CA GLN A 10 -23.04 16.07 -11.73
C GLN A 10 -23.71 17.43 -11.99
N PRO A 11 -23.80 17.90 -13.26
CA PRO A 11 -23.35 17.24 -14.49
C PRO A 11 -21.87 17.49 -14.87
N PHE A 12 -21.15 18.34 -14.12
CA PHE A 12 -19.76 18.72 -14.43
C PHE A 12 -18.80 17.54 -14.44
N LYS A 13 -19.01 16.55 -13.57
CA LYS A 13 -18.26 15.29 -13.56
C LYS A 13 -18.39 14.54 -14.88
N ALA A 14 -19.59 14.42 -15.44
CA ALA A 14 -19.80 13.79 -16.74
C ALA A 14 -19.05 14.54 -17.85
N LEU A 15 -19.14 15.88 -17.88
CA LEU A 15 -18.41 16.70 -18.85
C LEU A 15 -16.89 16.50 -18.73
N TYR A 16 -16.35 16.52 -17.52
CA TYR A 16 -14.93 16.31 -17.26
C TYR A 16 -14.48 14.90 -17.68
N SER A 17 -15.33 13.90 -17.49
CA SER A 17 -15.07 12.51 -17.92
C SER A 17 -14.97 12.41 -19.44
N VAL A 18 -15.88 13.06 -20.18
CA VAL A 18 -15.82 13.11 -21.65
C VAL A 18 -14.54 13.81 -22.11
N MET A 19 -14.20 14.96 -21.51
CA MET A 19 -12.96 15.67 -21.82
C MET A 19 -11.71 14.82 -21.56
N PHE A 20 -11.68 14.09 -20.44
CA PHE A 20 -10.60 13.17 -20.10
C PHE A 20 -10.45 12.05 -21.15
N MET A 21 -11.54 11.40 -21.54
CA MET A 21 -11.51 10.32 -22.53
C MET A 21 -11.00 10.81 -23.90
N LEU A 22 -11.49 11.97 -24.36
CA LEU A 22 -11.02 12.58 -25.61
C LEU A 22 -9.53 12.93 -25.55
N LYS A 23 -9.08 13.51 -24.43
CA LYS A 23 -7.67 13.82 -24.19
C LYS A 23 -6.80 12.57 -24.17
N ALA A 24 -7.23 11.51 -23.50
CA ALA A 24 -6.46 10.27 -23.36
C ALA A 24 -6.14 9.62 -24.71
N VAL A 25 -7.13 9.57 -25.63
CA VAL A 25 -6.95 9.03 -26.99
C VAL A 25 -5.95 9.87 -27.79
N ALA A 26 -6.05 11.19 -27.72
CA ALA A 26 -5.15 12.09 -28.42
C ALA A 26 -3.73 12.10 -27.83
N LEU A 27 -3.61 11.87 -26.52
CA LEU A 27 -2.33 12.00 -25.81
C LEU A 27 -1.36 10.86 -26.12
N LEU A 28 -1.84 9.63 -26.31
CA LEU A 28 -0.97 8.48 -26.58
C LEU A 28 -0.03 8.69 -27.78
N PRO A 29 -0.49 9.02 -29.01
CA PRO A 29 0.41 9.22 -30.14
C PRO A 29 1.36 10.41 -29.92
N LEU A 30 0.89 11.48 -29.26
CA LEU A 30 1.73 12.64 -28.93
C LEU A 30 2.86 12.28 -27.96
N LEU A 31 2.58 11.45 -26.95
CA LEU A 31 3.60 10.97 -26.01
C LEU A 31 4.62 10.06 -26.69
N VAL A 32 4.17 9.17 -27.59
CA VAL A 32 5.09 8.30 -28.36
C VAL A 32 6.01 9.14 -29.24
N LEU A 33 5.47 10.15 -29.95
CA LEU A 33 6.28 11.06 -30.77
C LEU A 33 7.24 11.88 -29.91
N ARG A 34 6.77 12.42 -28.79
CA ARG A 34 7.58 13.25 -27.88
C ARG A 34 8.70 12.45 -27.23
N TYR A 35 8.43 11.25 -26.73
CA TYR A 35 9.39 10.44 -25.97
C TYR A 35 10.17 9.44 -26.83
N GLY A 36 9.87 9.35 -28.12
CA GLY A 36 10.63 8.54 -29.08
C GLY A 36 12.13 8.86 -29.02
N PRO A 37 12.52 10.13 -29.27
CA PRO A 37 13.91 10.59 -29.09
C PRO A 37 14.32 10.53 -27.62
N LYS A 38 15.43 9.84 -27.31
CA LYS A 38 15.95 9.71 -25.93
C LYS A 38 16.19 11.07 -25.26
N SER A 39 16.66 12.06 -26.01
CA SER A 39 16.93 13.43 -25.51
C SER A 39 15.70 14.20 -25.07
N LEU A 40 14.50 13.77 -25.49
CA LEU A 40 13.23 14.41 -25.13
C LEU A 40 12.48 13.66 -24.02
N ARG A 41 13.01 12.53 -23.55
CA ARG A 41 12.47 11.80 -22.41
C ARG A 41 12.76 12.57 -21.11
N PRO A 42 11.88 12.47 -20.10
CA PRO A 42 12.14 13.10 -18.80
C PRO A 42 13.45 12.59 -18.18
N LEU A 43 13.73 11.30 -18.35
CA LEU A 43 15.02 10.68 -18.08
C LEU A 43 15.50 9.93 -19.35
N PRO A 44 16.64 10.31 -19.96
CA PRO A 44 17.12 9.70 -21.21
C PRO A 44 17.37 8.19 -21.13
N GLU A 45 17.73 7.69 -19.94
CA GLU A 45 17.98 6.26 -19.67
C GLU A 45 16.68 5.44 -19.56
N GLN A 46 15.53 6.07 -19.29
CA GLN A 46 14.26 5.36 -19.19
C GLN A 46 13.78 4.86 -20.55
N GLY A 47 13.20 3.67 -20.55
CA GLY A 47 12.53 3.10 -21.72
C GLY A 47 11.31 3.94 -22.13
N LEU A 48 11.03 3.98 -23.44
CA LEU A 48 9.87 4.68 -24.00
C LEU A 48 8.56 4.28 -23.30
N ARG A 49 8.40 2.98 -23.05
CA ARG A 49 7.21 2.40 -22.39
C ARG A 49 6.97 3.03 -21.02
N ILE A 50 8.00 3.15 -20.19
CA ILE A 50 7.93 3.75 -18.85
C ILE A 50 7.48 5.20 -18.95
N CYS A 51 8.13 6.00 -19.81
CA CYS A 51 7.78 7.42 -19.97
C CYS A 51 6.32 7.62 -20.41
N VAL A 52 5.84 6.83 -21.38
CA VAL A 52 4.47 6.90 -21.88
C VAL A 52 3.46 6.46 -20.82
N VAL A 53 3.71 5.30 -20.17
CA VAL A 53 2.81 4.76 -19.13
C VAL A 53 2.72 5.72 -17.94
N ASN A 54 3.84 6.23 -17.43
CA ASN A 54 3.83 7.21 -16.34
C ASN A 54 3.01 8.45 -16.69
N ALA A 55 3.23 9.02 -17.88
CA ALA A 55 2.49 10.20 -18.31
C ALA A 55 0.97 9.94 -18.41
N LEU A 56 0.55 8.76 -18.85
CA LEU A 56 -0.87 8.36 -18.90
C LEU A 56 -1.45 8.13 -17.49
N VAL A 57 -0.71 7.45 -16.60
CA VAL A 57 -1.13 7.22 -15.21
C VAL A 57 -1.27 8.54 -14.46
N ARG A 58 -0.37 9.50 -14.66
CA ARG A 58 -0.50 10.86 -14.12
C ARG A 58 -1.79 11.53 -14.55
N GLN A 59 -2.23 11.35 -15.80
CA GLN A 59 -3.52 11.89 -16.25
C GLN A 59 -4.70 11.19 -15.56
N LEU A 60 -4.62 9.87 -15.37
CA LEU A 60 -5.65 9.12 -14.65
C LEU A 60 -5.77 9.61 -13.20
N PHE A 61 -4.65 9.81 -12.50
CA PHE A 61 -4.64 10.34 -11.14
C PHE A 61 -5.13 11.79 -11.08
N ALA A 62 -4.79 12.62 -12.06
CA ALA A 62 -5.36 13.97 -12.16
C ALA A 62 -6.88 13.92 -12.29
N TYR A 63 -7.40 13.00 -13.11
CA TYR A 63 -8.84 12.79 -13.27
C TYR A 63 -9.51 12.30 -11.98
N GLN A 64 -8.95 11.26 -11.34
CA GLN A 64 -9.49 10.72 -10.09
C GLN A 64 -9.50 11.78 -8.99
N THR A 65 -8.43 12.57 -8.88
CA THR A 65 -8.30 13.66 -7.91
C THR A 65 -9.35 14.75 -8.15
N ALA A 66 -9.47 15.25 -9.39
CA ALA A 66 -10.40 16.31 -9.74
C ALA A 66 -11.87 15.90 -9.53
N THR A 67 -12.19 14.65 -9.86
CA THR A 67 -13.57 14.12 -9.80
C THR A 67 -13.92 13.42 -8.50
N ARG A 68 -12.96 13.35 -7.56
CA ARG A 68 -13.03 12.56 -6.31
C ARG A 68 -13.53 11.13 -6.58
N SER A 69 -13.04 10.52 -7.65
CA SER A 69 -13.39 9.15 -8.02
C SER A 69 -12.45 8.19 -7.32
N ASN A 70 -12.94 7.54 -6.27
CA ASN A 70 -12.21 6.64 -5.38
C ASN A 70 -12.00 5.21 -5.94
N GLY A 71 -12.30 4.98 -7.22
CA GLY A 71 -12.28 3.63 -7.82
C GLY A 71 -13.61 2.89 -7.64
N VAL A 72 -13.77 1.75 -8.33
CA VAL A 72 -15.03 0.96 -8.37
C VAL A 72 -14.96 -0.27 -7.44
N ALA A 73 -13.87 -0.42 -6.68
CA ALA A 73 -13.69 -1.53 -5.76
C ALA A 73 -14.30 -1.19 -4.40
N ASP A 74 -15.63 -1.12 -4.36
CA ASP A 74 -16.33 -1.45 -3.11
C ASP A 74 -16.14 -2.96 -2.89
N VAL A 75 -15.95 -3.35 -1.63
CA VAL A 75 -15.84 -4.74 -1.17
C VAL A 75 -16.90 -5.60 -1.87
N GLU A 76 -18.13 -5.10 -1.99
CA GLU A 76 -19.25 -5.76 -2.69
C GLU A 76 -19.05 -6.07 -4.18
N SER A 77 -18.32 -5.23 -4.94
CA SER A 77 -18.15 -5.41 -6.38
C SER A 77 -17.15 -6.52 -6.72
N GLY A 78 -16.18 -6.76 -5.82
CA GLY A 78 -15.24 -7.89 -5.89
C GLY A 78 -15.89 -9.25 -5.60
N HIS A 79 -16.90 -9.29 -4.73
CA HIS A 79 -17.56 -10.53 -4.28
C HIS A 79 -18.07 -11.40 -5.43
N LYS A 80 -18.74 -10.81 -6.42
CA LYS A 80 -19.43 -11.56 -7.48
C LYS A 80 -18.47 -12.36 -8.36
N LYS A 81 -17.23 -11.90 -8.53
CA LYS A 81 -16.22 -12.56 -9.38
C LYS A 81 -15.30 -13.49 -8.58
N ALA A 82 -14.99 -13.12 -7.33
CA ALA A 82 -14.10 -13.90 -6.48
C ALA A 82 -14.74 -15.20 -5.95
N LYS A 83 -16.07 -15.27 -5.86
CA LYS A 83 -16.82 -16.45 -5.40
C LYS A 83 -16.27 -16.95 -4.05
N GLU A 84 -15.89 -18.22 -3.95
CA GLU A 84 -15.35 -18.86 -2.75
C GLU A 84 -14.02 -18.27 -2.25
N ARG A 85 -13.28 -17.54 -3.08
CA ARG A 85 -12.04 -16.87 -2.69
C ARG A 85 -12.27 -15.66 -1.78
N PHE A 86 -13.47 -15.09 -1.83
CA PHE A 86 -13.78 -13.91 -1.04
C PHE A 86 -14.05 -14.28 0.42
N ALA A 87 -13.50 -13.49 1.35
CA ALA A 87 -13.77 -13.58 2.77
C ALA A 87 -14.26 -12.24 3.32
N LEU A 88 -15.43 -12.25 3.96
CA LEU A 88 -15.88 -11.15 4.80
C LEU A 88 -15.36 -11.38 6.22
N VAL A 89 -14.48 -10.50 6.66
CA VAL A 89 -13.77 -10.62 7.94
C VAL A 89 -14.45 -9.73 8.97
N GLN A 90 -14.84 -10.33 10.10
CA GLN A 90 -15.43 -9.60 11.21
C GLN A 90 -14.35 -9.01 12.11
N PRO A 91 -14.59 -7.87 12.76
CA PRO A 91 -13.71 -7.34 13.80
C PRO A 91 -13.39 -8.39 14.87
N ALA A 92 -12.18 -8.30 15.41
CA ALA A 92 -11.77 -9.08 16.58
C ALA A 92 -12.41 -8.52 17.87
N GLU A 93 -12.02 -9.09 19.01
CA GLU A 93 -12.45 -8.62 20.33
C GLU A 93 -11.97 -7.18 20.59
N ALA A 94 -12.78 -6.41 21.33
CA ALA A 94 -12.57 -4.97 21.54
C ALA A 94 -11.21 -4.65 22.19
N GLU A 95 -10.66 -5.57 22.98
CA GLU A 95 -9.37 -5.45 23.66
C GLU A 95 -8.19 -5.34 22.69
N LEU A 96 -8.35 -5.80 21.44
CA LEU A 96 -7.33 -5.66 20.39
C LEU A 96 -7.33 -4.27 19.74
N TYR A 97 -8.30 -3.42 20.04
CA TYR A 97 -8.41 -2.06 19.51
C TYR A 97 -8.32 -1.04 20.66
N ARG A 98 -7.12 -0.86 21.22
CA ARG A 98 -6.88 0.05 22.35
C ARG A 98 -5.79 1.07 22.04
N GLY A 99 -5.61 2.04 22.94
CA GLY A 99 -4.65 3.12 22.75
C GLY A 99 -4.96 3.91 21.48
N VAL A 100 -3.97 4.07 20.60
CA VAL A 100 -4.07 4.86 19.37
C VAL A 100 -5.25 4.47 18.48
N LEU A 101 -5.64 3.19 18.47
CA LEU A 101 -6.74 2.69 17.65
C LEU A 101 -8.14 2.98 18.22
N ASN A 102 -8.23 3.57 19.41
CA ASN A 102 -9.50 3.93 20.06
C ASN A 102 -9.45 5.35 20.66
N LEU A 103 -8.54 6.21 20.19
CA LEU A 103 -8.46 7.61 20.65
C LEU A 103 -9.65 8.44 20.16
N ASN A 104 -10.15 8.15 18.96
CA ASN A 104 -11.37 8.71 18.44
C ASN A 104 -12.54 7.75 18.70
N GLY A 105 -13.37 8.08 19.68
CA GLY A 105 -14.52 7.28 20.08
C GLY A 105 -15.66 7.22 19.06
N SER A 106 -15.59 7.91 17.92
CA SER A 106 -16.57 7.76 16.82
C SER A 106 -16.09 6.87 15.68
N ILE A 107 -14.83 6.43 15.69
CA ILE A 107 -14.27 5.53 14.67
C ILE A 107 -14.13 4.13 15.25
N HIS A 108 -14.93 3.19 14.73
CA HIS A 108 -14.98 1.83 15.25
C HIS A 108 -14.49 0.79 14.23
N PRO A 109 -13.94 -0.34 14.69
CA PRO A 109 -13.69 -1.50 13.85
C PRO A 109 -14.97 -1.95 13.14
N ALA A 110 -14.85 -2.32 11.87
CA ALA A 110 -15.98 -2.76 11.06
C ALA A 110 -15.62 -4.01 10.25
N ALA A 111 -16.63 -4.69 9.71
CA ALA A 111 -16.42 -5.82 8.82
C ALA A 111 -15.75 -5.35 7.52
N VAL A 112 -14.72 -6.09 7.08
CA VAL A 112 -13.92 -5.75 5.91
C VAL A 112 -13.70 -6.96 5.01
N GLY A 113 -13.56 -6.72 3.71
CA GLY A 113 -13.46 -7.77 2.71
C GLY A 113 -12.03 -8.02 2.26
N GLY A 114 -11.75 -9.26 1.87
CA GLY A 114 -10.51 -9.59 1.16
C GLY A 114 -10.65 -10.84 0.30
N ILE A 115 -9.65 -11.07 -0.55
CA ILE A 115 -9.67 -12.16 -1.53
C ILE A 115 -8.44 -13.04 -1.35
N TRP A 116 -8.65 -14.34 -1.25
CA TRP A 116 -7.61 -15.36 -1.25
C TRP A 116 -7.13 -15.71 -2.67
N TYR A 117 -5.84 -15.98 -2.78
CA TYR A 117 -5.19 -16.44 -4.00
C TYR A 117 -4.27 -17.64 -3.70
N PRO A 118 -4.25 -18.66 -4.58
CA PRO A 118 -5.20 -18.86 -5.68
C PRO A 118 -6.58 -19.32 -5.19
N SER A 119 -6.66 -19.81 -3.95
CA SER A 119 -7.85 -20.35 -3.30
C SER A 119 -7.79 -20.09 -1.79
N PRO A 120 -8.92 -20.17 -1.06
CA PRO A 120 -8.92 -20.08 0.39
C PRO A 120 -7.96 -21.07 1.06
N LEU A 121 -7.60 -20.78 2.31
CA LEU A 121 -7.01 -21.77 3.19
C LEU A 121 -8.01 -22.93 3.36
N ALA A 122 -7.53 -24.17 3.26
CA ALA A 122 -8.37 -25.32 3.57
C ALA A 122 -8.81 -25.22 5.04
N LYS A 123 -10.08 -25.50 5.35
CA LYS A 123 -10.50 -25.62 6.76
C LYS A 123 -9.62 -26.69 7.41
N ILE A 124 -8.87 -26.28 8.43
CA ILE A 124 -7.84 -27.06 9.12
C ILE A 124 -8.32 -28.50 9.34
N THR A 125 -7.83 -29.40 8.49
CA THR A 125 -7.47 -30.75 8.94
C THR A 125 -5.98 -30.61 9.24
N PRO A 126 -5.46 -31.06 10.40
CA PRO A 126 -4.04 -30.90 10.70
C PRO A 126 -3.23 -31.47 9.55
N ALA A 127 -2.63 -30.59 8.76
CA ALA A 127 -1.72 -30.98 7.71
C ALA A 127 -0.53 -31.66 8.40
N PRO A 128 0.02 -32.75 7.83
CA PRO A 128 1.28 -33.26 8.34
C PRO A 128 2.32 -32.12 8.40
N GLU A 129 3.20 -32.14 9.39
CA GLU A 129 4.29 -31.16 9.63
C GLU A 129 5.10 -30.78 8.38
N SER A 130 5.00 -31.58 7.31
CA SER A 130 5.63 -31.38 6.00
C SER A 130 5.02 -30.30 5.10
N GLU A 131 3.89 -29.68 5.46
CA GLU A 131 3.26 -28.61 4.65
C GLU A 131 3.00 -27.33 5.48
N LYS A 132 4.07 -26.68 5.95
CA LYS A 132 3.96 -25.31 6.47
C LYS A 132 3.55 -24.36 5.35
N GLU A 133 2.33 -23.84 5.41
CA GLU A 133 1.79 -22.91 4.42
C GLU A 133 2.25 -21.47 4.72
N LYS A 134 3.31 -20.99 4.04
CA LYS A 134 3.66 -19.57 4.10
C LYS A 134 2.55 -18.73 3.46
N VAL A 135 2.05 -17.73 4.18
CA VAL A 135 0.97 -16.82 3.77
C VAL A 135 1.50 -15.40 3.65
N VAL A 136 1.22 -14.74 2.51
CA VAL A 136 1.44 -13.30 2.36
C VAL A 136 0.12 -12.57 2.55
N LEU A 137 0.06 -11.67 3.53
CA LEU A 137 -1.05 -10.76 3.74
C LEU A 137 -0.72 -9.41 3.10
N HIS A 138 -1.26 -9.16 1.91
CA HIS A 138 -0.96 -7.96 1.12
C HIS A 138 -2.10 -6.93 1.17
N PHE A 139 -1.73 -5.66 1.32
CA PHE A 139 -2.64 -4.53 1.34
C PHE A 139 -2.32 -3.56 0.20
N PRO A 140 -3.29 -3.25 -0.69
CA PRO A 140 -3.06 -2.37 -1.82
C PRO A 140 -3.01 -0.90 -1.39
N GLY A 141 -2.08 -0.14 -1.93
CA GLY A 141 -2.01 1.30 -1.74
C GLY A 141 -3.15 2.06 -2.41
N GLY A 142 -3.05 3.39 -2.43
CA GLY A 142 -4.07 4.25 -3.03
C GLY A 142 -4.19 5.63 -2.41
N ALA A 143 -3.12 6.16 -1.82
CA ALA A 143 -3.13 7.43 -1.10
C ALA A 143 -4.26 7.53 -0.05
N PHE A 144 -4.62 6.41 0.58
CA PHE A 144 -5.74 6.25 1.52
C PHE A 144 -7.15 6.48 0.95
N VAL A 145 -7.30 7.05 -0.25
CA VAL A 145 -8.59 7.50 -0.82
C VAL A 145 -9.02 6.72 -2.07
N LEU A 146 -8.09 6.00 -2.70
CA LEU A 146 -8.34 5.18 -3.88
C LEU A 146 -8.38 3.71 -3.46
N ALA A 147 -9.52 3.05 -3.69
CA ALA A 147 -9.64 1.61 -3.52
C ALA A 147 -9.00 0.91 -4.73
N PHE A 148 -7.75 0.47 -4.56
CA PHE A 148 -7.06 -0.43 -5.49
C PHE A 148 -7.11 -1.88 -4.99
N GLY A 149 -6.79 -2.83 -5.87
CA GLY A 149 -6.86 -4.26 -5.57
C GLY A 149 -7.88 -4.98 -6.45
N THR A 150 -7.68 -4.94 -7.78
CA THR A 150 -8.48 -5.74 -8.70
C THR A 150 -8.08 -7.21 -8.63
N ASP A 151 -8.96 -8.09 -9.12
CA ASP A 151 -8.64 -9.52 -9.17
C ASP A 151 -7.35 -9.81 -9.96
N ALA A 152 -7.11 -9.07 -11.04
CA ALA A 152 -5.89 -9.20 -11.84
C ALA A 152 -4.63 -8.82 -11.06
N ASN A 153 -4.67 -7.72 -10.30
CA ASN A 153 -3.56 -7.33 -9.44
C ASN A 153 -3.27 -8.39 -8.38
N GLY A 154 -4.32 -8.94 -7.74
CA GLY A 154 -4.16 -9.99 -6.74
C GLY A 154 -3.54 -11.28 -7.30
N GLN A 155 -3.93 -11.70 -8.51
CA GLN A 155 -3.31 -12.83 -9.21
C GLN A 155 -1.83 -12.56 -9.50
N ASP A 156 -1.49 -11.35 -9.97
CA ASP A 156 -0.13 -10.98 -10.32
C ASP A 156 0.80 -10.95 -9.09
N ILE A 157 0.32 -10.37 -7.99
CA ILE A 157 1.04 -10.36 -6.70
C ILE A 157 1.20 -11.79 -6.21
N SER A 158 0.12 -12.57 -6.16
CA SER A 158 0.17 -13.96 -5.69
C SER A 158 1.15 -14.81 -6.52
N GLY A 159 1.22 -14.59 -7.84
CA GLY A 159 2.20 -15.22 -8.71
C GLY A 159 3.64 -14.92 -8.31
N ILE A 160 3.97 -13.65 -8.10
CA ILE A 160 5.31 -13.23 -7.65
C ILE A 160 5.65 -13.81 -6.27
N MET A 161 4.73 -13.70 -5.31
CA MET A 161 4.93 -14.21 -3.95
C MET A 161 5.11 -15.74 -3.93
N LYS A 162 4.35 -16.45 -4.75
CA LYS A 162 4.50 -17.90 -4.89
C LYS A 162 5.83 -18.28 -5.51
N GLN A 163 6.21 -17.62 -6.60
CA GLN A 163 7.39 -17.96 -7.38
C GLN A 163 8.70 -17.67 -6.64
N HIS A 164 8.78 -16.52 -5.95
CA HIS A 164 10.04 -16.03 -5.40
C HIS A 164 10.12 -16.10 -3.87
N LEU A 165 9.00 -16.06 -3.15
CA LEU A 165 8.97 -16.09 -1.67
C LEU A 165 8.50 -17.45 -1.11
N HIS A 166 8.13 -18.38 -1.99
CA HIS A 166 7.51 -19.66 -1.65
C HIS A 166 6.21 -19.52 -0.85
N ALA A 167 5.48 -18.42 -1.02
CA ALA A 167 4.18 -18.24 -0.41
C ALA A 167 3.13 -19.11 -1.10
N SER A 168 2.57 -20.06 -0.35
CA SER A 168 1.52 -20.96 -0.85
C SER A 168 0.19 -20.23 -1.08
N LYS A 169 -0.04 -19.16 -0.31
CA LYS A 169 -1.26 -18.36 -0.32
C LYS A 169 -0.95 -16.87 -0.24
N THR A 170 -1.81 -16.08 -0.86
CA THR A 170 -1.84 -14.63 -0.68
C THR A 170 -3.24 -14.19 -0.33
N PHE A 171 -3.38 -13.39 0.72
CA PHE A 171 -4.64 -12.71 1.04
C PHE A 171 -4.50 -11.24 0.69
N LEU A 172 -5.35 -10.76 -0.21
CA LEU A 172 -5.44 -9.34 -0.57
C LEU A 172 -6.52 -8.68 0.29
N GLY A 173 -6.12 -7.99 1.35
CA GLY A 173 -7.03 -7.31 2.27
C GLY A 173 -7.45 -5.93 1.76
N GLN A 174 -8.75 -5.66 1.68
CA GLN A 174 -9.30 -4.36 1.23
C GLN A 174 -9.77 -3.58 2.45
N TYR A 175 -8.89 -2.73 2.99
CA TYR A 175 -9.21 -1.84 4.11
C TYR A 175 -10.12 -0.69 3.68
N ARG A 176 -10.82 -0.08 4.63
CA ARG A 176 -11.67 1.09 4.42
C ARG A 176 -10.82 2.28 4.01
N VAL A 177 -11.06 2.79 2.81
CA VAL A 177 -10.45 4.05 2.33
C VAL A 177 -11.11 5.25 2.99
N SER A 178 -10.33 6.29 3.26
CA SER A 178 -10.78 7.53 3.90
C SER A 178 -11.67 8.33 2.95
N SER A 179 -12.97 8.19 3.14
CA SER A 179 -14.00 8.80 2.29
C SER A 179 -15.00 9.66 3.07
N ASN A 180 -15.05 9.48 4.39
CA ASN A 180 -15.89 10.20 5.34
C ASN A 180 -15.19 10.24 6.71
N ASP A 181 -15.83 10.85 7.71
CA ASP A 181 -15.24 11.01 9.04
C ASP A 181 -15.08 9.68 9.82
N GLU A 182 -15.87 8.65 9.51
CA GLU A 182 -15.79 7.32 10.13
C GLU A 182 -14.64 6.46 9.57
N THR A 183 -14.02 6.91 8.47
CA THR A 183 -12.96 6.17 7.74
C THR A 183 -11.62 6.91 7.73
N ARG A 184 -11.48 7.97 8.55
CA ARG A 184 -10.19 8.63 8.81
C ARG A 184 -9.29 7.73 9.66
N PHE A 185 -8.06 8.17 9.91
CA PHE A 185 -7.23 7.56 10.96
C PHE A 185 -8.03 7.48 12.28
N PRO A 186 -8.06 6.31 12.97
CA PRO A 186 -7.25 5.11 12.76
C PRO A 186 -7.94 3.95 12.01
N ALA A 187 -9.07 4.19 11.31
CA ALA A 187 -9.93 3.13 10.74
C ALA A 187 -9.17 2.10 9.89
N ALA A 188 -8.29 2.55 9.01
CA ALA A 188 -7.54 1.64 8.13
C ALA A 188 -6.55 0.74 8.91
N ILE A 189 -5.96 1.22 10.01
CA ILE A 189 -5.09 0.39 10.85
C ILE A 189 -5.93 -0.60 11.69
N GLN A 190 -7.12 -0.19 12.15
CA GLN A 190 -8.08 -1.13 12.77
C GLN A 190 -8.38 -2.28 11.79
N ASP A 191 -8.58 -1.99 10.51
CA ASP A 191 -8.86 -3.01 9.50
C ASP A 191 -7.67 -3.96 9.30
N LEU A 192 -6.44 -3.44 9.31
CA LEU A 192 -5.23 -4.27 9.23
C LEU A 192 -5.09 -5.21 10.43
N VAL A 193 -5.43 -4.75 11.64
CA VAL A 193 -5.51 -5.62 12.84
C VAL A 193 -6.56 -6.70 12.64
N THR A 194 -7.75 -6.35 12.14
CA THR A 194 -8.83 -7.29 11.81
C THR A 194 -8.37 -8.37 10.84
N PHE A 195 -7.70 -7.99 9.75
CA PHE A 195 -7.20 -8.94 8.75
C PHE A 195 -6.10 -9.84 9.31
N TYR A 196 -5.14 -9.29 10.05
CA TYR A 196 -4.04 -10.07 10.59
C TYR A 196 -4.54 -11.09 11.64
N HIS A 197 -5.40 -10.65 12.57
CA HIS A 197 -6.05 -11.53 13.53
C HIS A 197 -6.89 -12.62 12.84
N TYR A 198 -7.59 -12.29 11.75
CA TYR A 198 -8.32 -13.28 10.97
C TYR A 198 -7.43 -14.38 10.41
N VAL A 199 -6.30 -14.03 9.78
CA VAL A 199 -5.37 -15.04 9.25
C VAL A 199 -4.81 -15.92 10.37
N LEU A 200 -4.47 -15.35 11.52
CA LEU A 200 -4.08 -16.11 12.72
C LEU A 200 -5.19 -17.05 13.19
N SER A 201 -6.45 -16.60 13.19
CA SER A 201 -7.61 -17.42 13.60
C SER A 201 -7.88 -18.62 12.69
N LEU A 202 -7.33 -18.61 11.47
CA LEU A 202 -7.35 -19.74 10.55
C LEU A 202 -6.24 -20.77 10.85
N GLY A 203 -5.51 -20.60 11.95
CA GLY A 203 -4.46 -21.52 12.40
C GLY A 203 -3.11 -21.34 11.73
N VAL A 204 -2.92 -20.25 10.98
CA VAL A 204 -1.62 -19.93 10.38
C VAL A 204 -0.69 -19.42 11.48
N ALA A 205 0.48 -20.05 11.63
CA ALA A 205 1.44 -19.64 12.62
C ALA A 205 2.02 -18.24 12.30
N PRO A 206 2.29 -17.37 13.29
CA PRO A 206 2.82 -16.03 13.05
C PRO A 206 4.13 -16.04 12.24
N GLU A 207 4.98 -17.03 12.47
CA GLU A 207 6.23 -17.27 11.74
C GLU A 207 6.03 -17.62 10.25
N ASP A 208 4.82 -18.04 9.87
CA ASP A 208 4.45 -18.35 8.48
C ASP A 208 3.73 -17.18 7.78
N ILE A 209 3.52 -16.04 8.46
CA ILE A 209 2.83 -14.87 7.90
C ILE A 209 3.83 -13.75 7.58
N LEU A 210 3.90 -13.37 6.29
CA LEU A 210 4.57 -12.15 5.83
C LEU A 210 3.54 -11.05 5.58
N LEU A 211 3.73 -9.89 6.18
CA LEU A 211 2.95 -8.70 5.83
C LEU A 211 3.50 -8.07 4.54
N SER A 212 2.63 -7.49 3.74
CA SER A 212 3.04 -6.71 2.59
C SER A 212 2.08 -5.54 2.34
N GLY A 213 2.63 -4.40 1.93
CA GLY A 213 1.80 -3.27 1.54
C GLY A 213 2.56 -2.29 0.67
N ASP A 214 1.85 -1.66 -0.25
CA ASP A 214 2.44 -0.66 -1.14
C ASP A 214 1.94 0.76 -0.83
N SER A 215 2.78 1.77 -1.04
CA SER A 215 2.40 3.18 -0.94
C SER A 215 1.76 3.52 0.42
N ALA A 216 0.52 4.03 0.41
CA ALA A 216 -0.27 4.29 1.60
C ALA A 216 -0.49 3.03 2.47
N ALA A 217 -0.62 1.85 1.87
CA ALA A 217 -0.75 0.63 2.64
C ALA A 217 0.59 0.14 3.23
N GLY A 218 1.72 0.49 2.61
CA GLY A 218 3.04 0.32 3.23
C GLY A 218 3.17 1.14 4.53
N ASN A 219 2.59 2.34 4.56
CA ASN A 219 2.45 3.14 5.78
C ASN A 219 1.55 2.44 6.82
N LEU A 220 0.39 1.92 6.40
CA LEU A 220 -0.51 1.20 7.31
C LEU A 220 0.13 -0.07 7.89
N VAL A 221 0.92 -0.81 7.10
CA VAL A 221 1.67 -1.99 7.59
C VAL A 221 2.70 -1.58 8.63
N LEU A 222 3.43 -0.47 8.44
CA LEU A 222 4.31 0.08 9.49
C LEU A 222 3.52 0.44 10.75
N GLY A 223 2.34 1.02 10.60
CA GLY A 223 1.43 1.32 11.70
C GLY A 223 0.96 0.07 12.45
N LEU A 224 0.61 -1.00 11.74
CA LEU A 224 0.26 -2.30 12.33
C LEU A 224 1.44 -2.90 13.11
N ILE A 225 2.64 -2.90 12.55
CA ILE A 225 3.84 -3.44 13.22
C ILE A 225 4.15 -2.63 14.49
N ARG A 226 4.17 -1.30 14.41
CA ARG A 226 4.32 -0.44 15.60
C ARG A 226 3.25 -0.75 16.65
N TYR A 227 2.02 -0.96 16.22
CA TYR A 227 0.92 -1.30 17.12
C TYR A 227 1.15 -2.65 17.81
N ILE A 228 1.56 -3.69 17.08
CA ILE A 228 1.89 -5.00 17.63
C ILE A 228 3.00 -4.89 18.69
N GLU A 229 4.08 -4.17 18.37
CA GLU A 229 5.23 -3.97 19.28
C GLU A 229 4.84 -3.23 20.57
N HIS A 230 3.91 -2.28 20.48
CA HIS A 230 3.37 -1.57 21.64
C HIS A 230 2.36 -2.41 22.42
N LEU A 231 1.51 -3.16 21.72
CA LEU A 231 0.40 -3.90 22.32
C LEU A 231 0.89 -5.09 23.14
N LYS A 232 1.88 -5.83 22.62
CA LYS A 232 2.46 -7.06 23.19
C LYS A 232 1.40 -8.07 23.65
N SER A 233 0.34 -8.23 22.85
CA SER A 233 -0.74 -9.17 23.14
C SER A 233 -0.42 -10.55 22.55
N PRO A 234 -0.64 -11.66 23.28
CA PRO A 234 -0.50 -13.01 22.72
C PRO A 234 -1.50 -13.31 21.58
N GLN A 235 -2.58 -12.52 21.48
CA GLN A 235 -3.58 -12.64 20.42
C GLN A 235 -3.16 -11.92 19.13
N LEU A 236 -2.12 -11.08 19.19
CA LEU A 236 -1.59 -10.35 18.03
C LEU A 236 -0.05 -10.42 18.05
N PRO A 237 0.52 -11.64 17.93
CA PRO A 237 1.97 -11.83 17.94
C PRO A 237 2.64 -11.17 16.72
N PRO A 238 3.95 -10.93 16.76
CA PRO A 238 4.67 -10.39 15.60
C PRO A 238 4.73 -11.38 14.42
N PRO A 239 4.51 -10.92 13.17
CA PRO A 239 4.69 -11.73 11.96
C PRO A 239 6.17 -12.01 11.67
N SER A 240 6.45 -12.93 10.73
CA SER A 240 7.84 -13.27 10.36
C SER A 240 8.60 -12.18 9.61
N GLY A 241 7.90 -11.19 9.08
CA GLY A 241 8.51 -10.09 8.36
C GLY A 241 7.49 -9.21 7.65
N ALA A 242 7.97 -8.11 7.09
CA ALA A 242 7.16 -7.21 6.28
C ALA A 242 7.89 -6.71 5.03
N MET A 243 7.19 -6.73 3.89
CA MET A 243 7.65 -6.16 2.62
C MET A 243 6.88 -4.88 2.30
N LEU A 244 7.59 -3.75 2.31
CA LEU A 244 7.05 -2.43 2.08
C LEU A 244 7.48 -1.93 0.70
N TRP A 245 6.50 -1.69 -0.18
CA TRP A 245 6.76 -1.29 -1.57
C TRP A 245 6.45 0.21 -1.75
N SER A 246 7.49 1.01 -1.92
CA SER A 246 7.36 2.48 -2.04
C SER A 246 6.51 3.11 -0.92
N PRO A 247 6.74 2.79 0.37
CA PRO A 247 5.83 3.19 1.45
C PRO A 247 5.75 4.71 1.59
N TRP A 248 4.54 5.24 1.78
CA TRP A 248 4.36 6.68 1.98
C TRP A 248 4.61 7.06 3.45
N VAL A 249 5.88 7.28 3.80
CA VAL A 249 6.33 7.46 5.19
C VAL A 249 6.25 8.89 5.72
N HIS A 250 5.98 9.88 4.85
CA HIS A 250 5.89 11.29 5.22
C HIS A 250 4.53 11.87 4.81
N VAL A 251 3.56 11.82 5.72
CA VAL A 251 2.17 12.27 5.48
C VAL A 251 1.92 13.54 6.28
N THR A 252 1.63 14.64 5.57
CA THR A 252 1.38 15.96 6.16
C THR A 252 0.17 16.62 5.48
N ALA A 253 -0.38 17.66 6.09
CA ALA A 253 -1.41 18.48 5.46
C ALA A 253 -0.90 19.23 4.21
N GLN A 254 0.42 19.34 4.03
CA GLN A 254 1.09 19.99 2.88
C GLN A 254 1.66 18.96 1.88
N ALA A 255 1.16 17.72 1.87
CA ALA A 255 1.72 16.62 1.07
C ALA A 255 1.99 16.94 -0.41
N ASN A 256 1.21 17.82 -1.05
CA ASN A 256 1.46 18.26 -2.43
C ASN A 256 2.74 19.08 -2.55
N GLN A 257 2.96 20.02 -1.64
CA GLN A 257 4.15 20.86 -1.60
C GLN A 257 5.38 20.01 -1.26
N ASP A 258 5.28 19.18 -0.23
CA ASP A 258 6.35 18.28 0.21
C ASP A 258 6.76 17.32 -0.90
N TYR A 259 5.78 16.74 -1.61
CA TYR A 259 6.08 15.86 -2.74
C TYR A 259 6.79 16.60 -3.88
N LYS A 260 6.41 17.85 -4.17
CA LYS A 260 7.01 18.67 -5.24
C LYS A 260 8.45 19.08 -4.96
N THR A 261 8.95 19.01 -3.72
CA THR A 261 10.37 19.26 -3.42
C THR A 261 11.27 18.12 -3.89
N SER A 262 10.72 16.92 -4.10
CA SER A 262 11.48 15.79 -4.64
C SER A 262 11.90 16.05 -6.08
N ARG A 263 13.19 15.83 -6.36
CA ARG A 263 13.76 15.93 -7.72
C ARG A 263 13.10 14.98 -8.72
N ASN A 264 12.48 13.90 -8.24
CA ASN A 264 11.84 12.87 -9.05
C ASN A 264 10.34 13.12 -9.28
N ALA A 265 9.71 14.06 -8.56
CA ALA A 265 8.26 14.25 -8.57
C ALA A 265 7.66 14.55 -9.96
N GLN A 266 8.44 15.16 -10.84
CA GLN A 266 8.02 15.48 -12.21
C GLN A 266 8.05 14.26 -13.14
N ASN A 267 8.87 13.25 -12.83
CA ASN A 267 9.12 12.07 -13.67
C ASN A 267 8.36 10.83 -13.20
N ASP A 268 7.93 10.83 -11.94
CA ASP A 268 7.16 9.76 -11.34
C ASP A 268 5.71 9.69 -11.84
N LEU A 269 5.02 8.58 -11.59
CA LEU A 269 3.60 8.40 -11.94
C LEU A 269 2.64 9.09 -10.96
N LEU A 270 3.08 9.38 -9.73
CA LEU A 270 2.27 10.08 -8.72
C LEU A 270 2.23 11.59 -8.98
N ILE A 271 1.13 12.22 -8.53
CA ILE A 271 0.95 13.68 -8.54
C ILE A 271 0.70 14.18 -7.11
N GLY A 272 1.24 15.35 -6.78
CA GLY A 272 1.13 15.92 -5.44
C GLY A 272 -0.32 16.22 -5.03
N GLU A 273 -1.18 16.58 -5.98
CA GLU A 273 -2.60 16.88 -5.73
C GLU A 273 -3.38 15.64 -5.25
N LEU A 274 -2.99 14.44 -5.70
CA LEU A 274 -3.57 13.18 -5.20
C LEU A 274 -3.14 12.93 -3.75
N LEU A 275 -1.88 13.16 -3.45
CA LEU A 275 -1.34 12.98 -2.10
C LEU A 275 -1.95 13.97 -1.11
N GLU A 276 -2.13 15.23 -1.49
CA GLU A 276 -2.83 16.21 -0.63
C GLU A 276 -4.31 15.87 -0.45
N TRP A 277 -4.99 15.32 -1.45
CA TRP A 277 -6.32 14.75 -1.22
C TRP A 277 -6.28 13.60 -0.22
N GLY A 278 -5.35 12.66 -0.41
CA GLY A 278 -5.13 11.52 0.46
C GLY A 278 -4.90 11.91 1.92
N ALA A 279 -3.93 12.79 2.16
CA ALA A 279 -3.57 13.26 3.48
C ALA A 279 -4.75 13.99 4.15
N ASN A 280 -5.41 14.91 3.45
CA ASN A 280 -6.55 15.65 4.03
C ASN A 280 -7.75 14.76 4.38
N ALA A 281 -7.93 13.65 3.66
CA ALA A 281 -8.98 12.68 3.96
C ALA A 281 -8.58 11.73 5.09
N TYR A 282 -7.31 11.33 5.17
CA TYR A 282 -6.80 10.38 6.17
C TYR A 282 -6.53 11.00 7.53
N LEU A 283 -5.97 12.22 7.55
CA LEU A 283 -5.59 12.90 8.77
C LEU A 283 -6.81 13.08 9.70
N PRO A 284 -6.61 12.93 11.01
CA PRO A 284 -7.63 13.28 11.98
C PRO A 284 -7.87 14.80 11.96
N HIS A 285 -9.03 15.24 12.45
CA HIS A 285 -9.31 16.67 12.58
C HIS A 285 -8.43 17.27 13.69
N ASP A 286 -8.14 18.57 13.63
CA ASP A 286 -7.23 19.24 14.59
C ASP A 286 -7.70 19.15 16.05
N ASP A 287 -9.01 18.97 16.28
CA ASP A 287 -9.63 18.81 17.60
C ASP A 287 -9.70 17.34 18.08
N ASP A 288 -9.30 16.39 17.25
CA ASP A 288 -9.28 14.97 17.56
C ASP A 288 -8.01 14.60 18.35
N LYS A 289 -8.18 13.84 19.44
CA LYS A 289 -7.07 13.33 20.26
C LYS A 289 -6.10 12.44 19.48
N SER A 290 -6.54 11.84 18.37
CA SER A 290 -5.69 11.07 17.48
C SER A 290 -4.73 11.94 16.66
N ALA A 291 -4.94 13.26 16.60
CA ALA A 291 -3.98 14.26 16.11
C ALA A 291 -2.85 14.58 17.12
N SER A 292 -2.81 13.89 18.26
CA SER A 292 -1.78 14.05 19.28
C SER A 292 -0.42 13.46 18.89
N SER A 293 0.57 13.68 19.75
CA SER A 293 1.89 13.05 19.70
C SER A 293 1.84 11.52 19.58
N ASP A 294 0.76 10.88 20.03
CA ASP A 294 0.66 9.42 20.07
C ASP A 294 0.20 8.85 18.72
N GLY A 295 -0.60 9.61 17.96
CA GLY A 295 -1.08 9.22 16.64
C GLY A 295 -0.10 9.56 15.51
N LEU A 296 0.64 10.66 15.64
CA LEU A 296 1.57 11.14 14.61
C LEU A 296 2.58 10.08 14.13
N PRO A 297 3.22 9.26 15.00
CA PRO A 297 4.15 8.20 14.58
C PRO A 297 3.53 7.09 13.72
N TYR A 298 2.21 6.92 13.76
CA TYR A 298 1.46 5.97 12.94
C TYR A 298 1.01 6.59 11.61
N ILE A 299 0.78 7.90 11.59
CA ILE A 299 0.36 8.65 10.39
C ILE A 299 1.57 8.96 9.51
N SER A 300 2.67 9.46 10.10
CA SER A 300 3.88 9.91 9.41
C SER A 300 5.12 9.29 10.05
N PRO A 301 5.46 8.03 9.69
CA PRO A 301 6.56 7.28 10.32
C PRO A 301 7.95 7.89 10.20
N LEU A 302 8.22 8.67 9.14
CA LEU A 302 9.50 9.38 8.98
C LEU A 302 9.72 10.31 10.18
N HIS A 303 10.94 10.31 10.71
CA HIS A 303 11.36 11.00 11.95
C HIS A 303 10.80 10.40 13.25
N HIS A 304 10.14 9.25 13.18
CA HIS A 304 9.61 8.54 14.33
C HIS A 304 10.01 7.06 14.32
N PRO A 305 11.29 6.69 14.16
CA PRO A 305 11.67 5.28 14.11
C PRO A 305 11.30 4.57 15.42
N PHE A 306 11.10 3.25 15.38
CA PHE A 306 10.71 2.46 16.54
C PHE A 306 11.42 1.11 16.58
N LYS A 307 11.54 0.56 17.77
CA LYS A 307 12.11 -0.78 17.99
C LYS A 307 11.11 -1.83 17.50
N THR A 308 11.59 -2.78 16.70
CA THR A 308 10.78 -3.89 16.17
C THR A 308 11.60 -5.19 16.19
N GLN A 309 10.93 -6.31 16.45
CA GLN A 309 11.46 -7.65 16.20
C GLN A 309 11.08 -8.17 14.81
N VAL A 310 10.13 -7.53 14.12
CA VAL A 310 9.74 -7.87 12.76
C VAL A 310 10.81 -7.37 11.78
N PRO A 311 11.44 -8.25 10.96
CA PRO A 311 12.36 -7.84 9.91
C PRO A 311 11.62 -7.06 8.81
N LEU A 312 12.19 -5.93 8.37
CA LEU A 312 11.57 -5.04 7.37
C LEU A 312 12.38 -5.02 6.08
N PHE A 313 11.77 -5.47 4.98
CA PHE A 313 12.26 -5.25 3.62
C PHE A 313 11.56 -4.02 3.03
N ILE A 314 12.32 -2.98 2.74
CA ILE A 314 11.81 -1.66 2.32
C ILE A 314 12.32 -1.40 0.90
N HIS A 315 11.42 -1.35 -0.06
CA HIS A 315 11.73 -1.11 -1.46
C HIS A 315 11.32 0.29 -1.92
N ALA A 316 12.12 0.90 -2.80
CA ALA A 316 11.76 2.10 -3.54
C ALA A 316 12.17 2.02 -5.02
N GLY A 317 11.41 2.66 -5.89
CA GLY A 317 11.82 2.97 -7.26
C GLY A 317 12.82 4.11 -7.31
N GLY A 318 13.90 3.95 -8.07
CA GLY A 318 14.97 4.96 -8.18
C GLY A 318 14.52 6.29 -8.80
N SER A 319 13.41 6.29 -9.54
CA SER A 319 12.82 7.47 -10.17
C SER A 319 11.50 7.91 -9.53
N GLU A 320 11.16 7.39 -8.35
CA GLU A 320 9.93 7.77 -7.65
C GLU A 320 10.15 9.00 -6.75
N GLY A 321 9.07 9.76 -6.52
CA GLY A 321 9.11 10.97 -5.70
C GLY A 321 9.38 10.70 -4.22
N PHE A 322 8.98 9.54 -3.70
CA PHE A 322 9.19 9.12 -2.31
C PHE A 322 10.57 8.51 -2.02
N ARG A 323 11.40 8.27 -3.05
CA ARG A 323 12.71 7.61 -2.90
C ARG A 323 13.50 8.12 -1.70
N ASP A 324 13.69 9.44 -1.62
CA ASP A 324 14.57 10.03 -0.60
C ASP A 324 13.94 9.97 0.80
N THR A 325 12.62 10.13 0.92
CA THR A 325 11.94 9.98 2.22
C THR A 325 11.93 8.53 2.70
N ILE A 326 11.81 7.55 1.79
CA ILE A 326 11.90 6.12 2.12
C ILE A 326 13.32 5.75 2.55
N ALA A 327 14.35 6.20 1.81
CA ALA A 327 15.73 5.94 2.16
C ALA A 327 16.09 6.53 3.54
N ASN A 328 15.64 7.75 3.83
CA ASN A 328 15.83 8.38 5.13
C ASN A 328 15.13 7.60 6.26
N PHE A 329 13.87 7.17 6.05
CA PHE A 329 13.16 6.36 7.04
C PHE A 329 13.84 5.00 7.27
N ALA A 330 14.30 4.33 6.21
CA ALA A 330 15.02 3.07 6.34
C ALA A 330 16.32 3.24 7.15
N HIS A 331 17.05 4.33 6.92
CA HIS A 331 18.25 4.68 7.68
C HIS A 331 17.94 4.96 9.17
N GLU A 332 16.87 5.70 9.47
CA GLU A 332 16.43 5.95 10.84
C GLU A 332 16.05 4.65 11.57
N MET A 333 15.38 3.73 10.88
CA MET A 333 15.02 2.42 11.43
C MET A 333 16.24 1.50 11.64
N GLU A 334 17.22 1.55 10.74
CA GLU A 334 18.48 0.80 10.84
C GLU A 334 19.33 1.31 12.02
N GLY A 335 19.25 2.61 12.32
CA GLY A 335 19.95 3.23 13.46
C GLY A 335 19.45 2.77 14.84
N ILE A 336 18.33 2.05 14.94
CA ILE A 336 17.83 1.49 16.21
C ILE A 336 18.46 0.11 16.43
N GLU A 337 19.18 -0.02 17.55
CA GLU A 337 19.87 -1.26 17.91
C GLU A 337 18.94 -2.48 17.86
N GLY A 338 19.36 -3.50 17.09
CA GLY A 338 18.68 -4.78 16.91
C GLY A 338 17.47 -4.76 15.99
N ASN A 339 17.16 -3.66 15.31
CA ASN A 339 16.24 -3.69 14.18
C ASN A 339 16.93 -4.40 12.99
N GLN A 340 16.14 -5.11 12.20
CA GLN A 340 16.62 -5.81 11.00
C GLN A 340 15.97 -5.17 9.78
N ILE A 341 16.72 -4.33 9.06
CA ILE A 341 16.22 -3.52 7.96
C ILE A 341 17.01 -3.84 6.70
N ARG A 342 16.32 -4.10 5.59
CA ARG A 342 16.91 -4.14 4.25
C ARG A 342 16.25 -3.07 3.40
N TYR A 343 17.01 -2.04 3.03
CA TYR A 343 16.61 -1.10 1.98
C TYR A 343 17.07 -1.63 0.62
N SER A 344 16.13 -1.73 -0.32
CA SER A 344 16.39 -2.11 -1.71
C SER A 344 15.86 -1.03 -2.66
N GLN A 345 16.56 -0.82 -3.77
CA GLN A 345 16.19 0.16 -4.79
C GLN A 345 16.27 -0.46 -6.17
N THR A 346 15.24 -0.26 -6.99
CA THR A 346 15.30 -0.58 -8.42
C THR A 346 15.55 0.68 -9.22
N ASP A 347 16.69 0.76 -9.89
CA ASP A 347 17.02 1.91 -10.73
C ASP A 347 15.98 2.14 -11.82
N GLN A 348 15.67 3.40 -12.08
CA GLN A 348 14.72 3.85 -13.11
C GLN A 348 13.25 3.44 -12.91
N ALA A 349 12.95 2.55 -11.96
CA ALA A 349 11.58 2.20 -11.61
C ALA A 349 10.85 3.41 -11.02
N SER A 350 9.57 3.50 -11.36
CA SER A 350 8.65 4.52 -10.81
C SER A 350 8.00 4.00 -9.54
N HIS A 351 7.14 4.81 -8.94
CA HIS A 351 6.42 4.45 -7.72
C HIS A 351 5.74 3.08 -7.85
N ASN A 352 5.94 2.23 -6.83
CA ASN A 352 5.26 0.96 -6.64
C ASN A 352 5.53 -0.09 -7.74
N LEU A 353 6.77 -0.60 -7.76
CA LEU A 353 7.19 -1.63 -8.72
C LEU A 353 6.29 -2.87 -8.69
N LEU A 354 5.87 -3.35 -7.51
CA LEU A 354 5.05 -4.55 -7.36
C LEU A 354 3.73 -4.51 -8.15
N ILE A 355 3.09 -3.34 -8.21
CA ILE A 355 1.84 -3.16 -8.97
C ILE A 355 2.12 -2.75 -10.42
N ALA A 356 3.21 -2.03 -10.67
CA ALA A 356 3.47 -1.43 -11.97
C ALA A 356 4.29 -2.31 -12.93
N TYR A 357 5.02 -3.33 -12.45
CA TYR A 357 6.07 -4.00 -13.23
C TYR A 357 5.57 -4.54 -14.58
N LYS A 358 4.42 -5.22 -14.64
CA LYS A 358 3.88 -5.74 -15.91
C LYS A 358 3.55 -4.63 -16.89
N GLY A 359 2.97 -3.54 -16.39
CA GLY A 359 2.60 -2.36 -17.18
C GLY A 359 3.83 -1.63 -17.73
N LEU A 360 4.92 -1.62 -16.96
CA LEU A 360 6.19 -1.00 -17.30
C LEU A 360 7.14 -1.91 -18.10
N GLY A 361 6.92 -3.22 -18.08
CA GLY A 361 7.81 -4.23 -18.67
C GLY A 361 9.07 -4.47 -17.85
N LEU A 362 8.93 -4.46 -16.52
CA LEU A 362 9.99 -4.60 -15.52
C LEU A 362 9.94 -5.95 -14.80
N ASP A 363 9.56 -7.02 -15.51
CA ASP A 363 9.41 -8.37 -14.94
C ASP A 363 10.72 -8.90 -14.36
N ARG A 364 11.86 -8.58 -14.97
CA ARG A 364 13.19 -9.01 -14.48
C ARG A 364 13.58 -8.29 -13.20
N GLU A 365 13.32 -6.99 -13.15
CA GLU A 365 13.60 -6.15 -12.00
C GLU A 365 12.71 -6.55 -10.81
N MET A 366 11.43 -6.84 -11.06
CA MET A 366 10.53 -7.33 -10.03
C MET A 366 10.96 -8.70 -9.49
N ALA A 367 11.37 -9.63 -10.37
CA ALA A 367 11.91 -10.92 -9.96
C ALA A 367 13.17 -10.77 -9.10
N ALA A 368 14.12 -9.93 -9.51
CA ALA A 368 15.35 -9.69 -8.77
C ALA A 368 15.10 -9.13 -7.36
N VAL A 369 14.18 -8.18 -7.21
CA VAL A 369 13.83 -7.63 -5.89
C VAL A 369 13.10 -8.66 -5.03
N ALA A 370 12.24 -9.48 -5.63
CA ALA A 370 11.55 -10.54 -4.88
C ALA A 370 12.51 -11.64 -4.40
N GLU A 371 13.54 -11.97 -5.20
CA GLU A 371 14.63 -12.87 -4.81
C GLU A 371 15.47 -12.26 -3.68
N GLU A 372 15.84 -10.98 -3.77
CA GLU A 372 16.55 -10.27 -2.69
C GLU A 372 15.74 -10.28 -1.37
N ALA A 373 14.41 -10.07 -1.45
CA ALA A 373 13.53 -10.14 -0.30
C ALA A 373 13.50 -11.56 0.30
N ASN A 374 13.45 -12.59 -0.54
CA ASN A 374 13.50 -13.98 -0.07
C ASN A 374 14.82 -14.31 0.64
N GLU A 375 15.95 -13.90 0.07
CA GLU A 375 17.27 -14.06 0.68
C GLU A 375 17.34 -13.38 2.04
N PHE A 376 16.83 -12.15 2.14
CA PHE A 376 16.75 -11.41 3.39
C PHE A 376 15.95 -12.16 4.47
N PHE A 377 14.73 -12.62 4.18
CA PHE A 377 13.92 -13.33 5.18
C PHE A 377 14.45 -14.74 5.51
N SER A 378 15.06 -15.41 4.53
CA SER A 378 15.65 -16.75 4.73
C SER A 378 16.82 -16.73 5.72
N ALA A 379 17.55 -15.60 5.81
CA ALA A 379 18.63 -15.44 6.77
C ALA A 379 18.15 -15.46 8.24
N TYR A 380 16.87 -15.15 8.50
CA TYR A 380 16.30 -15.07 9.85
C TYR A 380 15.41 -16.25 10.24
N THR A 381 15.07 -17.12 9.28
CA THR A 381 14.34 -18.37 9.55
C THR A 381 15.29 -19.55 9.81
N ALA A 382 16.58 -19.40 9.49
CA ALA A 382 17.63 -20.39 9.70
C ALA A 382 18.46 -20.18 10.98
N ALA A 383 18.20 -19.10 11.73
CA ALA A 383 18.84 -18.74 13.00
C ALA A 383 17.87 -18.98 14.16
#